data_AF-A0A831EBE9-F1
#
_entry.id   AF-A0A831EBE9-F1
#
_cell.length_a   1.000
_cell.length_b   1.000
_cell.length_c   1.000
_cell.angle_alpha   90.00
_cell.angle_beta   90.00
_cell.angle_gamma   90.00
#
_symmetry.space_group_name_H-M   'P 1'
#
loop_
_entity.id
_entity.type
_entity.pdbx_description
1 polymer ?
#
loop_
_entity_poly.entity_id
_entity_poly.type
_entity_poly.pdbx_seq_one_letter_code
_entity_poly.pdbx_strand_id
1 'polypeptide(L)'
;MARRRELKGIANALNSSFVSRNNDFHGYWSLGLLKHFAIRDGGTSVDLSFPLPQPEASDKLIQFLVRHYTNMLTNLLNRQRIPHEWVSNVSITLDFRPQIKDAALIEGAASVGPFACHCQITDDRGRHFASTLYGRCWVHSAKKESRSTRYRDK
;
A
#
# COMPACT_ATOMS: atom_id res chain seq x y z
N MET A 1 0.88 -17.39 22.24
CA MET A 1 1.34 -16.02 21.87
C MET A 1 2.36 -15.96 20.73
N ALA A 2 2.90 -17.08 20.22
CA ALA A 2 3.86 -17.08 19.10
C ALA A 2 3.26 -16.62 17.75
N ARG A 3 2.03 -17.04 17.41
CA ARG A 3 1.40 -16.73 16.11
C ARG A 3 1.05 -15.26 15.88
N ARG A 4 0.76 -14.48 16.93
CA ARG A 4 0.53 -13.03 16.76
C ARG A 4 1.77 -12.29 16.26
N ARG A 5 2.98 -12.82 16.48
CA ARG A 5 4.21 -12.26 15.90
C ARG A 5 4.24 -12.38 14.38
N GLU A 6 3.51 -13.33 13.80
CA GLU A 6 3.40 -13.51 12.34
C GLU A 6 2.63 -12.36 11.68
N LEU A 7 1.82 -11.60 12.43
CA LEU A 7 1.18 -10.38 11.92
C LEU A 7 2.21 -9.36 11.44
N LYS A 8 3.41 -9.31 12.04
CA LYS A 8 4.54 -8.50 11.52
C LYS A 8 4.97 -8.97 10.13
N GLY A 9 5.02 -10.29 9.91
CA GLY A 9 5.33 -10.88 8.61
C GLY A 9 4.26 -10.58 7.57
N ILE A 10 2.98 -10.62 7.97
CA ILE A 10 1.85 -10.24 7.11
C ILE A 10 1.91 -8.75 6.75
N ALA A 11 2.19 -7.86 7.72
CA ALA A 11 2.37 -6.43 7.46
C ALA A 11 3.50 -6.18 6.45
N ASN A 12 4.64 -6.89 6.58
CA ASN A 12 5.72 -6.83 5.60
C ASN A 12 5.27 -7.32 4.21
N ALA A 13 4.56 -8.45 4.13
CA ALA A 13 4.11 -9.00 2.86
C ALA A 13 3.11 -8.07 2.13
N LEU A 14 2.18 -7.47 2.87
CA LEU A 14 1.26 -6.46 2.35
C LEU A 14 2.04 -5.24 1.85
N ASN A 15 2.95 -4.70 2.66
CA ASN A 15 3.72 -3.50 2.30
C ASN A 15 4.59 -3.73 1.05
N SER A 16 5.32 -4.86 1.01
CA SER A 16 6.17 -5.21 -0.14
C SER A 16 5.37 -5.42 -1.42
N SER A 17 4.18 -6.03 -1.32
CA SER A 17 3.26 -6.14 -2.46
C SER A 17 2.74 -4.78 -2.90
N PHE A 18 2.40 -3.91 -1.94
CA PHE A 18 1.85 -2.59 -2.18
C PHE A 18 2.80 -1.66 -2.94
N VAL A 19 4.06 -1.62 -2.54
CA VAL A 19 5.09 -0.81 -3.21
C VAL A 19 5.66 -1.49 -4.47
N SER A 20 5.29 -2.74 -4.71
CA SER A 20 5.78 -3.48 -5.88
C SER A 20 5.37 -2.82 -7.18
N ARG A 21 6.24 -2.90 -8.19
CA ARG A 21 5.93 -2.55 -9.58
C ARG A 21 4.84 -3.42 -10.21
N ASN A 22 4.47 -4.53 -9.57
CA ASN A 22 3.37 -5.39 -10.02
C ASN A 22 2.00 -4.94 -9.49
N ASN A 23 1.95 -3.95 -8.58
CA ASN A 23 0.70 -3.36 -8.11
C ASN A 23 0.19 -2.34 -9.14
N ASP A 24 -0.51 -2.84 -10.15
CA ASP A 24 -1.03 -2.05 -11.26
C ASP A 24 -2.55 -1.87 -11.21
N PHE A 25 -3.01 -0.69 -11.63
CA PHE A 25 -4.42 -0.38 -11.88
C PHE A 25 -4.57 0.12 -13.33
N HIS A 26 -5.39 -0.54 -14.14
CA HIS A 26 -5.54 -0.29 -15.58
C HIS A 26 -4.24 -0.24 -16.39
N GLY A 27 -3.22 -0.97 -15.92
CA GLY A 27 -1.91 -1.05 -16.56
C GLY A 27 -0.95 0.09 -16.20
N TYR A 28 -1.31 0.93 -15.23
CA TYR A 28 -0.43 1.92 -14.63
C TYR A 28 -0.06 1.50 -13.22
N TRP A 29 1.15 1.87 -12.79
CA TRP A 29 1.60 1.58 -11.44
C TRP A 29 0.76 2.38 -10.43
N SER A 30 0.04 1.68 -9.56
CA SER A 30 -0.93 2.26 -8.61
C SER A 30 -0.29 3.35 -7.73
N LEU A 31 0.97 3.18 -7.33
CA LEU A 31 1.67 4.14 -6.46
C LEU A 31 1.89 5.50 -7.14
N GLY A 32 2.16 5.50 -8.45
CA GLY A 32 2.26 6.74 -9.23
C GLY A 32 0.91 7.45 -9.37
N LEU A 33 -0.17 6.69 -9.54
CA LEU A 33 -1.55 7.22 -9.58
C LEU A 33 -1.96 7.82 -8.23
N LEU A 34 -1.65 7.15 -7.13
CA LEU A 34 -1.91 7.66 -5.77
C LEU A 34 -1.11 8.93 -5.48
N LYS A 35 0.13 9.04 -5.98
CA LYS A 35 0.91 10.27 -5.89
C LYS A 35 0.28 11.42 -6.67
N HIS A 36 -0.20 11.13 -7.87
CA HIS A 36 -0.93 12.12 -8.67
C HIS A 36 -2.20 12.58 -7.96
N PHE A 37 -2.97 11.65 -7.38
CA PHE A 37 -4.15 11.95 -6.58
C PHE A 37 -3.82 12.87 -5.39
N ALA A 38 -2.81 12.51 -4.57
CA ALA A 38 -2.40 13.31 -3.41
C ALA A 38 -2.00 14.73 -3.80
N ILE A 39 -1.19 14.88 -4.85
CA ILE A 39 -0.72 16.20 -5.32
C ILE A 39 -1.87 17.05 -5.84
N ARG A 40 -2.80 16.45 -6.60
CA ARG A 40 -3.98 17.15 -7.15
C ARG A 40 -4.83 17.76 -6.04
N ASP A 41 -4.98 17.03 -4.94
CA ASP A 41 -5.80 17.45 -3.81
C ASP A 41 -5.00 18.31 -2.80
N GLY A 42 -3.78 18.76 -3.17
CA GLY A 42 -2.90 19.59 -2.35
C GLY A 42 -2.24 18.87 -1.17
N GLY A 43 -2.46 17.56 -1.05
CA GLY A 43 -1.91 16.71 0.00
C GLY A 43 -0.51 16.17 -0.30
N THR A 44 0.08 15.54 0.70
CA THR A 44 1.39 14.88 0.60
C THR A 44 1.32 13.39 0.93
N SER A 45 0.15 12.89 1.33
CA SER A 45 -0.05 11.51 1.76
C SER A 45 -1.38 10.94 1.27
N VAL A 46 -1.47 9.61 1.29
CA VAL A 46 -2.70 8.85 1.06
C VAL A 46 -2.81 7.76 2.13
N ASP A 47 -3.98 7.66 2.75
CA ASP A 47 -4.29 6.62 3.73
C ASP A 47 -5.35 5.65 3.19
N LEU A 48 -5.05 4.36 3.29
CA LEU A 48 -5.96 3.27 2.95
C LEU A 48 -6.19 2.42 4.19
N SER A 49 -7.44 2.15 4.54
CA SER A 49 -7.80 1.27 5.66
C SER A 49 -8.70 0.12 5.22
N PHE A 50 -8.47 -1.08 5.76
CA PHE A 50 -9.24 -2.29 5.49
C PHE A 50 -9.16 -3.30 6.66
N PRO A 51 -10.15 -4.18 6.87
CA PRO A 51 -11.41 -4.29 6.12
C PRO A 51 -12.43 -3.26 6.64
N LEU A 52 -12.65 -2.19 5.88
CA LEU A 52 -13.84 -1.37 6.00
C LEU A 52 -14.39 -1.19 4.59
N PRO A 53 -15.72 -1.34 4.38
CA PRO A 53 -16.33 -0.74 3.22
C PRO A 53 -16.09 0.76 3.38
N GLN A 54 -15.34 1.38 2.48
CA GLN A 54 -15.37 2.84 2.38
C GLN A 54 -16.52 3.18 1.44
N PRO A 55 -17.75 3.45 1.94
CA PRO A 55 -18.88 3.81 1.09
C PRO A 55 -18.65 5.12 0.34
N GLU A 56 -17.70 5.94 0.79
CA GLU A 56 -17.40 7.30 0.28
C GLU A 56 -16.11 7.38 -0.56
N ALA A 57 -15.40 6.27 -0.79
CA ALA A 57 -14.22 6.32 -1.67
C ALA A 57 -14.71 6.50 -3.12
N SER A 58 -14.92 7.74 -3.56
CA SER A 58 -15.38 8.07 -4.91
C SER A 58 -14.39 7.63 -6.01
N ASP A 59 -13.16 7.30 -5.63
CA ASP A 59 -12.10 6.92 -6.56
C ASP A 59 -12.03 5.40 -6.78
N LYS A 60 -12.22 4.98 -8.03
CA LYS A 60 -12.15 3.58 -8.47
C LYS A 60 -10.81 2.91 -8.11
N LEU A 61 -9.72 3.67 -8.09
CA LEU A 61 -8.40 3.18 -7.69
C LEU A 61 -8.39 2.77 -6.22
N ILE A 62 -8.91 3.62 -5.34
CA ILE A 62 -8.96 3.35 -3.89
C ILE A 62 -9.83 2.12 -3.63
N GLN A 63 -11.02 2.05 -4.24
CA GLN A 63 -11.90 0.89 -4.11
C GLN A 63 -11.23 -0.42 -4.58
N PHE A 64 -10.53 -0.37 -5.72
CA PHE A 64 -9.78 -1.50 -6.25
C PHE A 64 -8.70 -1.96 -5.26
N LEU A 65 -7.89 -1.04 -4.74
CA LEU A 65 -6.81 -1.35 -3.81
C LEU A 65 -7.36 -1.92 -2.49
N VAL A 66 -8.38 -1.29 -1.89
CA VAL A 66 -9.01 -1.78 -0.65
C VAL A 66 -9.53 -3.21 -0.84
N ARG A 67 -10.23 -3.50 -1.94
CA ARG A 67 -10.72 -4.85 -2.24
C ARG A 67 -9.58 -5.84 -2.47
N HIS A 68 -8.57 -5.46 -3.24
CA HIS A 68 -7.41 -6.31 -3.55
C HIS A 68 -6.65 -6.70 -2.27
N TYR A 69 -6.32 -5.72 -1.42
CA TYR A 69 -5.54 -5.95 -0.21
C TYR A 69 -6.37 -6.59 0.92
N THR A 70 -7.69 -6.39 0.96
CA THR A 70 -8.58 -7.18 1.83
C THR A 70 -8.51 -8.67 1.46
N ASN A 71 -8.60 -9.00 0.17
CA ASN A 71 -8.49 -10.38 -0.29
C ASN A 71 -7.10 -10.98 -0.01
N MET A 72 -6.03 -10.19 -0.22
CA MET A 72 -4.66 -10.61 0.08
C MET A 72 -4.47 -10.87 1.58
N LEU A 73 -4.97 -9.99 2.45
CA LEU A 73 -4.95 -10.16 3.90
C LEU A 73 -5.62 -11.47 4.30
N THR A 74 -6.86 -11.70 3.84
CA THR A 74 -7.62 -12.93 4.08
C THR A 74 -6.82 -14.18 3.69
N ASN A 75 -6.20 -14.16 2.50
CA ASN A 75 -5.38 -15.28 2.02
C ASN A 75 -4.14 -15.52 2.90
N LEU A 76 -3.46 -14.45 3.34
CA LEU A 76 -2.29 -14.55 4.21
C LEU A 76 -2.67 -15.09 5.60
N LEU A 77 -3.76 -14.61 6.18
CA LEU A 77 -4.28 -15.09 7.47
C LEU A 77 -4.64 -16.58 7.40
N ASN A 78 -5.35 -16.99 6.35
CA ASN A 78 -5.72 -18.39 6.12
C ASN A 78 -4.50 -19.30 5.98
N ARG A 79 -3.49 -18.88 5.21
CA ARG A 79 -2.24 -19.65 5.02
C ARG A 79 -1.49 -19.87 6.33
N GLN A 80 -1.49 -18.87 7.22
CA GLN A 80 -0.84 -18.94 8.53
C GLN A 80 -1.76 -19.51 9.63
N ARG A 81 -3.01 -19.88 9.30
CA ARG A 81 -4.02 -20.35 10.26
C ARG A 81 -4.21 -19.36 11.42
N ILE A 82 -4.23 -18.07 11.10
CA ILE A 82 -4.51 -16.98 12.03
C ILE A 82 -6.01 -16.67 11.93
N PRO A 83 -6.74 -16.64 13.06
CA PRO A 83 -8.15 -16.26 13.05
C PRO A 83 -8.33 -14.81 12.60
N HIS A 84 -9.37 -14.56 11.81
CA HIS A 84 -9.59 -13.24 11.18
C HIS A 84 -9.97 -12.20 12.24
N GLU A 85 -10.71 -12.63 13.25
CA GLU A 85 -11.13 -11.81 14.39
C GLU A 85 -9.95 -11.27 15.21
N TRP A 86 -8.74 -11.80 15.04
CA TRP A 86 -7.54 -11.23 15.65
C TRP A 86 -7.06 -9.96 14.97
N VAL A 87 -7.59 -9.60 13.80
CA VAL A 87 -7.22 -8.37 13.08
C VAL A 87 -8.40 -7.41 13.13
N SER A 88 -8.25 -6.33 13.89
CA SER A 88 -9.28 -5.29 14.00
C SER A 88 -9.21 -4.27 12.89
N ASN A 89 -7.99 -3.91 12.45
CA ASN A 89 -7.79 -2.95 11.37
C ASN A 89 -6.43 -3.16 10.70
N VAL A 90 -6.36 -2.88 9.41
CA VAL A 90 -5.12 -2.72 8.65
C VAL A 90 -5.14 -1.37 7.97
N SER A 91 -4.03 -0.65 8.06
CA SER A 91 -3.82 0.63 7.39
C SER A 91 -2.56 0.59 6.54
N ILE A 92 -2.61 1.24 5.39
CA ILE A 92 -1.45 1.51 4.54
C ILE A 92 -1.43 3.02 4.29
N THR A 93 -0.41 3.68 4.82
CA THR A 93 -0.15 5.12 4.66
C THR A 93 1.02 5.32 3.71
N LEU A 94 0.79 6.07 2.64
CA LEU A 94 1.82 6.57 1.76
C LEU A 94 2.13 8.02 2.10
N ASP A 95 3.38 8.34 2.33
CA ASP A 95 3.89 9.71 2.44
C ASP A 95 4.85 9.99 1.28
N PHE A 96 4.54 10.99 0.47
CA PHE A 96 5.34 11.42 -0.69
C PHE A 96 6.30 12.57 -0.38
N ARG A 97 6.35 13.05 0.86
CA ARG A 97 7.36 13.98 1.38
C ARG A 97 7.91 13.51 2.73
N PRO A 98 8.43 12.28 2.80
CA PRO A 98 8.87 11.73 4.07
C PRO A 98 10.09 12.48 4.61
N GLN A 99 10.06 12.79 5.90
CA GLN A 99 11.19 13.39 6.62
C GLN A 99 12.19 12.29 7.00
N ILE A 100 12.97 11.85 6.03
CA ILE A 100 13.90 10.73 6.18
C ILE A 100 15.26 11.26 6.64
N LYS A 101 15.69 10.86 7.83
CA LYS A 101 17.02 11.23 8.37
C LYS A 101 18.16 10.48 7.69
N ASP A 102 17.90 9.27 7.19
CA ASP A 102 18.89 8.41 6.55
C ASP A 102 18.53 8.17 5.07
N ALA A 103 19.17 8.93 4.18
CA ALA A 103 18.93 8.83 2.74
C ALA A 103 19.34 7.47 2.15
N ALA A 104 20.19 6.69 2.83
CA ALA A 104 20.61 5.36 2.38
C ALA A 104 19.46 4.34 2.38
N LEU A 105 18.39 4.61 3.15
CA LEU A 105 17.20 3.76 3.19
C LEU A 105 16.33 3.88 1.92
N ILE A 106 16.56 4.90 1.09
CA ILE A 106 15.71 5.20 -0.07
C ILE A 106 16.29 4.56 -1.33
N GLU A 107 15.68 3.47 -1.78
CA GLU A 107 16.07 2.81 -3.04
C GLU A 107 15.59 3.58 -4.28
N GLY A 108 16.41 3.59 -5.34
CA GLY A 108 16.09 4.15 -6.66
C GLY A 108 16.87 5.41 -7.05
N ALA A 109 16.65 5.90 -8.27
CA ALA A 109 17.36 7.06 -8.80
C ALA A 109 16.99 8.35 -8.05
N ALA A 110 18.00 9.10 -7.58
CA ALA A 110 17.82 10.32 -6.79
C ALA A 110 17.01 11.43 -7.49
N SER A 111 16.94 11.41 -8.83
CA SER A 111 16.11 12.32 -9.64
C SER A 111 14.60 12.08 -9.48
N VAL A 112 14.21 10.99 -8.82
CA VAL A 112 12.81 10.61 -8.59
C VAL A 112 12.41 10.93 -7.16
N GLY A 113 11.26 11.59 -6.96
CA GLY A 113 10.81 11.98 -5.61
C GLY A 113 10.63 10.78 -4.67
N PRO A 114 11.04 10.89 -3.39
CA PRO A 114 10.95 9.79 -2.43
C PRO A 114 9.51 9.51 -2.01
N PHE A 115 9.29 8.34 -1.43
CA PHE A 115 8.10 8.03 -0.65
C PHE A 115 8.46 7.13 0.54
N ALA A 116 7.60 7.15 1.56
CA ALA A 116 7.54 6.16 2.62
C ALA A 116 6.19 5.47 2.58
N CYS A 117 6.17 4.14 2.68
CA CYS A 117 4.96 3.35 2.75
C CYS A 117 4.94 2.62 4.09
N HIS A 118 3.98 2.95 4.93
CA HIS A 118 3.79 2.39 6.26
C HIS A 118 2.54 1.51 6.27
N CYS A 119 2.72 0.21 6.46
CA CYS A 119 1.61 -0.72 6.67
C CYS A 119 1.52 -1.08 8.15
N GLN A 120 0.36 -0.91 8.77
CA GLN A 120 0.12 -1.26 10.17
C GLN A 120 -1.11 -2.16 10.30
N ILE A 121 -0.93 -3.29 10.99
CA ILE A 121 -2.00 -4.18 11.44
C ILE A 121 -2.23 -3.93 12.93
N THR A 122 -3.48 -3.71 13.32
CA THR A 122 -3.92 -3.63 14.72
C THR A 122 -4.68 -4.90 15.07
N ASP A 123 -4.25 -5.57 16.14
CA ASP A 123 -4.90 -6.78 16.59
C ASP A 123 -6.11 -6.51 17.50
N ASP A 124 -6.85 -7.58 17.82
CA ASP A 124 -8.01 -7.59 18.73
C ASP A 124 -7.74 -7.04 20.13
N ARG A 125 -6.47 -6.91 20.50
CA ARG A 125 -6.00 -6.41 21.81
C ARG A 125 -5.42 -5.00 21.73
N GLY A 126 -5.55 -4.35 20.56
CA GLY A 126 -5.02 -3.02 20.31
C GLY A 126 -3.50 -3.00 20.09
N ARG A 127 -2.84 -4.14 19.88
CA ARG A 127 -1.40 -4.17 19.60
C ARG A 127 -1.14 -3.90 18.13
N HIS A 128 -0.13 -3.09 17.86
CA HIS A 128 0.28 -2.73 16.50
C HIS A 128 1.47 -3.54 15.99
N PHE A 129 1.35 -3.99 14.74
CA PHE A 129 2.40 -4.65 13.98
C PHE A 129 2.58 -3.90 12.67
N ALA A 130 3.70 -3.22 12.52
CA ALA A 130 3.92 -2.32 11.39
C ALA A 130 5.08 -2.73 10.50
N SER A 131 5.10 -2.28 9.26
CA SER A 131 6.19 -2.37 8.31
C SER A 131 6.35 -1.02 7.65
N THR A 132 7.59 -0.54 7.48
CA THR A 132 7.87 0.69 6.72
C THR A 132 8.86 0.36 5.62
N LEU A 133 8.52 0.73 4.40
CA LEU A 133 9.39 0.64 3.23
C LEU A 133 9.56 2.03 2.63
N TYR A 134 10.74 2.29 2.10
CA TYR A 134 11.04 3.53 1.41
C TYR A 134 11.38 3.22 -0.04
N GLY A 135 11.17 4.21 -0.90
CA GLY A 135 11.55 4.09 -2.29
C GLY A 135 11.35 5.40 -3.01
N ARG A 136 11.39 5.32 -4.33
CA ARG A 136 11.15 6.48 -5.18
C ARG A 136 10.08 6.18 -6.22
N CYS A 137 9.27 7.18 -6.50
CA CYS A 137 8.18 7.06 -7.46
C CYS A 137 7.96 8.33 -8.27
N TRP A 138 7.70 8.13 -9.55
CA TRP A 138 7.24 9.18 -10.43
C TRP A 138 5.77 9.47 -10.15
N VAL A 139 5.39 10.74 -10.33
CA VAL A 139 3.98 11.11 -10.45
C VAL A 139 3.45 10.50 -11.73
N HIS A 140 2.25 9.91 -11.69
CA HIS A 140 1.66 9.31 -12.87
C HIS A 140 1.60 10.31 -14.04
N SER A 141 2.04 9.86 -15.22
CA SER A 141 1.93 10.61 -16.48
C SER A 141 1.76 9.66 -17.65
N ALA A 142 0.54 9.54 -18.19
CA ALA A 142 0.24 8.71 -19.35
C ALA A 142 1.13 8.97 -20.58
N LYS A 143 1.63 10.20 -20.78
CA LYS A 143 2.56 10.55 -21.88
C LYS A 143 3.95 9.93 -21.72
N LYS A 144 4.38 9.63 -20.49
CA LYS A 144 5.72 9.11 -20.15
C LYS A 144 5.72 7.61 -19.85
N GLU A 145 4.55 7.05 -19.57
CA GLU A 145 4.39 5.67 -19.14
C GLU A 145 3.90 4.81 -20.29
N SER A 146 4.65 3.76 -20.62
CA SER A 146 4.11 2.66 -21.40
C SER A 146 3.15 1.87 -20.51
N ARG A 147 1.96 1.55 -21.04
CA ARG A 147 0.98 0.71 -20.33
C ARG A 147 1.54 -0.69 -20.16
N SER A 148 1.35 -1.28 -18.99
CA SER A 148 1.60 -2.71 -18.77
C SER A 148 0.78 -3.53 -19.79
N THR A 149 1.43 -4.43 -20.51
CA THR A 149 0.78 -5.31 -21.50
C THR A 149 -0.19 -6.31 -20.86
N ARG A 150 -0.24 -6.37 -19.53
CA ARG A 150 -1.17 -7.20 -18.75
C ARG A 150 -2.60 -6.68 -18.78
N TYR A 151 -2.83 -5.43 -19.19
CA TYR A 151 -4.18 -4.91 -19.39
C TYR A 151 -4.77 -5.46 -20.71
N ARG A 152 -5.71 -6.39 -20.59
CA ARG A 152 -6.61 -6.78 -21.69
C ARG A 152 -7.96 -6.11 -21.44
N ASP A 153 -8.39 -5.27 -22.37
CA ASP A 153 -9.79 -4.82 -22.39
C ASP A 153 -10.69 -6.06 -22.45
N LYS A 154 -11.66 -6.12 -21.54
CA LYS A 154 -12.81 -7.02 -21.62
C LYS A 154 -14.06 -6.17 -21.51
#